data_AF-A0A953MSW6-F1
#
_entry.id   AF-A0A953MSW6-F1
#
_cell.length_a   1.000
_cell.length_b   1.000
_cell.length_c   1.000
_cell.angle_alpha   90.00
_cell.angle_beta   90.00
_cell.angle_gamma   90.00
#
_symmetry.space_group_name_H-M   'P 1'
#
loop_
_entity.id
_entity.type
_entity.pdbx_description
1 polymer ?
#
loop_
_entity_poly.entity_id
_entity_poly.type
_entity_poly.pdbx_seq_one_letter_code
_entity_poly.pdbx_strand_id
1 'polypeptide(L)'
;LYNIMPAVVNGGQIQTSETINQNTTLEDNLTITAGDTLYINAVYTVRDTIFVNDGGFVKINHGGAIVFEDGGALVYQNWSDCLVINQNATHPKLMWQNYGTGNRYKIYRQKDNPYYQLIATIHSDTITTYEDIYTIIAFGLPQMIETIANYYIIVEAYKRIWMAKDTTNIAGVTRTVANIEKAAATSETIITEYNLLQNYPNPFNPVTTIHYQLAADSRVLLTVYDILGDEVAVLVDEVKPMGKYEITFDASTLSSGMYLYKLTAGNYTKIQKMLLLK
;
A
#
# COMPACT_ATOMS: atom_id res chain seq x y z
N LEU A 1 -23.07 -17.84 -35.14
CA LEU A 1 -22.61 -16.89 -34.11
C LEU A 1 -21.10 -17.09 -34.00
N TYR A 2 -20.30 -16.17 -34.53
CA TYR A 2 -18.85 -16.24 -34.36
C TYR A 2 -18.53 -15.82 -32.94
N ASN A 3 -17.93 -16.72 -32.15
CA ASN A 3 -17.38 -16.36 -30.86
C ASN A 3 -16.14 -15.50 -31.11
N ILE A 4 -16.20 -14.22 -30.74
CA ILE A 4 -15.03 -13.37 -30.70
C ILE A 4 -14.18 -13.89 -29.54
N MET A 5 -13.04 -14.49 -29.86
CA MET A 5 -12.10 -14.96 -28.85
C MET A 5 -11.15 -13.82 -28.45
N PRO A 6 -10.69 -13.76 -27.19
CA PRO A 6 -9.74 -12.73 -26.77
C PRO A 6 -8.42 -12.86 -27.53
N ALA A 7 -7.95 -11.76 -28.10
CA ALA A 7 -6.68 -11.74 -28.85
C ALA A 7 -5.49 -12.11 -27.96
N VAL A 8 -5.53 -11.71 -26.69
CA VAL A 8 -4.51 -12.06 -25.69
C VAL A 8 -4.36 -13.56 -25.41
N VAL A 9 -5.31 -14.41 -25.84
CA VAL A 9 -5.22 -15.87 -25.72
C VAL A 9 -4.88 -16.51 -27.07
N ASN A 10 -5.59 -16.12 -28.13
CA ASN A 10 -5.55 -16.83 -29.42
C ASN A 10 -4.78 -16.08 -30.51
N GLY A 11 -4.05 -15.02 -30.15
CA GLY A 11 -3.38 -14.15 -31.10
C GLY A 11 -4.33 -13.21 -31.85
N GLY A 12 -3.78 -12.45 -32.78
CA GLY A 12 -4.46 -11.39 -33.53
C GLY A 12 -3.92 -10.01 -33.16
N GLN A 13 -4.79 -9.01 -33.17
CA GLN A 13 -4.41 -7.62 -32.94
C GLN A 13 -5.31 -7.02 -31.86
N ILE A 14 -4.73 -6.50 -30.80
CA ILE A 14 -5.49 -5.64 -29.87
C ILE A 14 -5.61 -4.27 -30.52
N GLN A 15 -6.83 -3.72 -30.57
CA GLN A 15 -7.12 -2.38 -31.11
C GLN A 15 -7.49 -1.38 -30.00
N THR A 16 -7.54 -1.87 -28.77
CA THR A 16 -7.69 -1.10 -27.55
C THR A 16 -6.81 -1.73 -26.48
N SER A 17 -6.38 -0.95 -25.50
CA SER A 17 -5.61 -1.47 -24.37
C SER A 17 -6.33 -2.62 -23.65
N GLU A 18 -5.62 -3.70 -23.37
CA GLU A 18 -6.16 -4.91 -22.72
C GLU A 18 -5.42 -5.19 -21.41
N THR A 19 -6.04 -5.94 -20.51
CA THR A 19 -5.48 -6.27 -19.19
C THR A 19 -5.62 -7.75 -18.88
N ILE A 20 -4.49 -8.41 -18.58
CA ILE A 20 -4.41 -9.79 -18.11
C ILE A 20 -4.58 -9.82 -16.59
N ASN A 21 -5.79 -10.15 -16.12
CA ASN A 21 -6.13 -10.20 -14.69
C ASN A 21 -6.09 -11.61 -14.07
N GLN A 22 -5.90 -12.64 -14.90
CA GLN A 22 -5.78 -14.02 -14.48
C GLN A 22 -4.69 -14.71 -15.28
N ASN A 23 -4.18 -15.83 -14.77
CA ASN A 23 -3.14 -16.58 -15.47
C ASN A 23 -3.64 -16.94 -16.88
N THR A 24 -2.90 -16.50 -17.89
CA THR A 24 -3.30 -16.59 -19.29
C THR A 24 -2.11 -17.09 -20.11
N THR A 25 -2.37 -17.93 -21.11
CA THR A 25 -1.37 -18.34 -22.09
C THR A 25 -1.73 -17.77 -23.46
N LEU A 26 -0.77 -17.15 -24.13
CA LEU A 26 -0.85 -16.77 -25.53
C LEU A 26 -0.36 -17.92 -26.40
N GLU A 27 -1.23 -18.42 -27.27
CA GLU A 27 -0.95 -19.59 -28.12
C GLU A 27 -0.57 -19.23 -29.57
N ASP A 28 -0.72 -17.97 -30.00
CA ASP A 28 -0.40 -17.48 -31.34
C ASP A 28 0.04 -16.00 -31.29
N ASN A 29 0.53 -15.46 -32.40
CA ASN A 29 1.08 -14.13 -32.53
C ASN A 29 0.09 -13.03 -32.11
N LEU A 30 0.53 -12.11 -31.26
CA LEU A 30 -0.24 -10.96 -30.80
C LEU A 30 0.40 -9.67 -31.30
N THR A 31 -0.39 -8.78 -31.88
CA THR A 31 0.05 -7.43 -32.28
C THR A 31 -0.58 -6.38 -31.37
N ILE A 32 0.25 -5.53 -30.78
CA ILE A 32 -0.13 -4.34 -30.02
C ILE A 32 0.02 -3.12 -30.93
N THR A 33 -1.08 -2.40 -31.18
CA THR A 33 -1.06 -1.19 -32.00
C THR A 33 -0.47 0.03 -31.30
N ALA A 34 -0.07 1.00 -32.12
CA ALA A 34 0.40 2.30 -31.66
C ALA A 34 -0.66 2.96 -30.74
N GLY A 35 -0.23 3.41 -29.57
CA GLY A 35 -1.11 4.03 -28.57
C GLY A 35 -1.79 3.05 -27.62
N ASP A 36 -1.72 1.74 -27.88
CA ASP A 36 -2.30 0.72 -27.00
C ASP A 36 -1.29 0.15 -26.03
N THR A 37 -1.79 -0.30 -24.88
CA THR A 37 -0.98 -0.94 -23.85
C THR A 37 -1.59 -2.29 -23.46
N LEU A 38 -0.75 -3.33 -23.43
CA LEU A 38 -1.06 -4.58 -22.77
C LEU A 38 -0.61 -4.51 -21.31
N TYR A 39 -1.57 -4.50 -20.39
CA TYR A 39 -1.33 -4.54 -18.95
C TYR A 39 -1.32 -5.98 -18.45
N ILE A 40 -0.28 -6.38 -17.71
CA ILE A 40 -0.13 -7.73 -17.16
C ILE A 40 -0.20 -7.65 -15.63
N ASN A 41 -1.31 -8.12 -15.05
CA ASN A 41 -1.56 -8.14 -13.60
C ASN A 41 -1.47 -9.56 -12.99
N ALA A 42 -1.36 -10.58 -13.83
CA ALA A 42 -1.21 -11.99 -13.46
C ALA A 42 -0.08 -12.66 -14.28
N VAL A 43 0.08 -13.97 -14.19
CA VAL A 43 1.08 -14.67 -15.01
C VAL A 43 0.59 -14.74 -16.46
N TYR A 44 1.35 -14.14 -17.37
CA TYR A 44 1.13 -14.23 -18.81
C TYR A 44 2.23 -15.07 -19.44
N THR A 45 1.88 -16.30 -19.82
CA THR A 45 2.77 -17.21 -20.53
C THR A 45 2.66 -16.96 -22.02
N VAL A 46 3.79 -16.76 -22.68
CA VAL A 46 3.88 -16.39 -24.08
C VAL A 46 4.59 -17.52 -24.83
N ARG A 47 3.85 -18.24 -25.68
CA ARG A 47 4.40 -19.34 -26.50
C ARG A 47 4.78 -18.94 -27.92
N ASP A 48 4.25 -17.81 -28.40
CA ASP A 48 4.58 -17.24 -29.71
C ASP A 48 5.02 -15.77 -29.57
N THR A 49 4.90 -14.95 -30.62
CA THR A 49 5.49 -13.62 -30.64
C THR A 49 4.49 -12.53 -30.32
N ILE A 50 4.84 -11.66 -29.37
CA ILE A 50 4.16 -10.37 -29.17
C ILE A 50 4.91 -9.30 -29.97
N PHE A 51 4.27 -8.80 -31.02
CA PHE A 51 4.73 -7.66 -31.80
C PHE A 51 4.17 -6.37 -31.21
N VAL A 52 5.05 -5.42 -30.92
CA VAL A 52 4.69 -4.11 -30.38
C VAL A 52 5.05 -3.05 -31.41
N ASN A 53 4.04 -2.44 -32.02
CA ASN A 53 4.22 -1.36 -32.99
C ASN A 53 4.73 -0.09 -32.30
N ASP A 54 5.28 0.83 -33.09
CA ASP A 54 5.79 2.12 -32.60
C ASP A 54 4.75 2.87 -31.75
N GLY A 55 5.10 3.19 -30.51
CA GLY A 55 4.19 3.81 -29.52
C GLY A 55 3.20 2.85 -28.84
N GLY A 56 3.29 1.54 -29.05
CA GLY A 56 2.61 0.52 -28.25
C GLY A 56 3.45 0.11 -27.04
N PHE A 57 2.81 -0.41 -25.98
CA PHE A 57 3.51 -0.76 -24.73
C PHE A 57 3.07 -2.10 -24.14
N VAL A 58 4.00 -2.80 -23.50
CA VAL A 58 3.72 -3.87 -22.54
C VAL A 58 4.07 -3.35 -21.15
N LYS A 59 3.11 -3.36 -20.23
CA LYS A 59 3.30 -2.94 -18.84
C LYS A 59 2.99 -4.09 -17.90
N ILE A 60 4.01 -4.56 -17.21
CA ILE A 60 3.87 -5.56 -16.15
C ILE A 60 3.64 -4.82 -14.84
N ASN A 61 2.43 -4.94 -14.32
CA ASN A 61 2.04 -4.35 -13.05
C ASN A 61 2.45 -5.26 -11.89
N HIS A 62 2.33 -4.75 -10.67
CA HIS A 62 2.65 -5.51 -9.47
C HIS A 62 1.84 -6.82 -9.39
N GLY A 63 2.52 -7.93 -9.08
CA GLY A 63 1.93 -9.28 -9.07
C GLY A 63 1.78 -9.91 -10.46
N GLY A 64 1.94 -9.13 -11.53
CA GLY A 64 2.00 -9.63 -12.89
C GLY A 64 3.38 -10.16 -13.25
N ALA A 65 3.40 -11.14 -14.14
CA ALA A 65 4.60 -11.76 -14.65
C ALA A 65 4.45 -12.03 -16.13
N ILE A 66 5.52 -11.85 -16.90
CA ILE A 66 5.58 -12.41 -18.26
C ILE A 66 6.60 -13.55 -18.26
N VAL A 67 6.22 -14.66 -18.86
CA VAL A 67 7.05 -15.87 -18.97
C VAL A 67 7.06 -16.28 -20.43
N PHE A 68 8.24 -16.48 -21.01
CA PHE A 68 8.39 -16.94 -22.39
C PHE A 68 8.67 -18.44 -22.40
N GLU A 69 7.86 -19.19 -23.13
CA GLU A 69 7.97 -20.65 -23.32
C GLU A 69 7.95 -20.96 -24.82
N ASP A 70 8.36 -22.17 -25.23
CA ASP A 70 8.21 -22.68 -26.60
C ASP A 70 8.73 -21.79 -27.75
N GLY A 71 9.68 -20.89 -27.45
CA GLY A 71 10.24 -19.93 -28.41
C GLY A 71 9.54 -18.58 -28.43
N GLY A 72 8.61 -18.34 -27.51
CA GLY A 72 7.91 -17.09 -27.36
C GLY A 72 8.84 -15.89 -27.19
N ALA A 73 8.43 -14.76 -27.74
CA ALA A 73 9.27 -13.58 -27.86
C ALA A 73 8.47 -12.29 -27.74
N LEU A 74 9.19 -11.21 -27.42
CA LEU A 74 8.68 -9.85 -27.43
C LEU A 74 9.52 -9.03 -28.42
N VAL A 75 8.87 -8.50 -29.44
CA VAL A 75 9.51 -7.78 -30.55
C VAL A 75 8.90 -6.39 -30.65
N TYR A 76 9.71 -5.39 -30.38
CA TYR A 76 9.37 -3.98 -30.52
C TYR A 76 9.86 -3.44 -31.87
N GLN A 77 9.00 -2.68 -32.54
CA GLN A 77 9.39 -1.98 -33.75
C GLN A 77 10.47 -0.92 -33.49
N ASN A 78 10.48 -0.33 -32.29
CA ASN A 78 11.39 0.74 -31.91
C ASN A 78 12.18 0.38 -30.65
N TRP A 79 13.50 0.62 -30.67
CA TRP A 79 14.36 0.30 -29.53
C TRP A 79 14.09 1.18 -28.31
N SER A 80 13.65 2.41 -28.55
CA SER A 80 13.27 3.37 -27.52
C SER A 80 12.15 2.90 -26.61
N ASP A 81 11.45 1.81 -26.93
CA ASP A 81 10.28 1.35 -26.17
C ASP A 81 10.42 -0.09 -25.65
N CYS A 82 11.57 -0.72 -25.89
CA CYS A 82 11.71 -2.16 -25.75
C CYS A 82 12.01 -2.68 -24.33
N LEU A 83 12.25 -1.79 -23.35
CA LEU A 83 12.56 -2.20 -21.98
C LEU A 83 11.27 -2.47 -21.20
N VAL A 84 11.16 -3.70 -20.72
CA VAL A 84 10.10 -4.17 -19.82
C VAL A 84 10.73 -4.74 -18.55
N ILE A 85 10.07 -4.59 -17.40
CA ILE A 85 10.54 -5.13 -16.13
C ILE A 85 9.50 -6.08 -15.55
N ASN A 86 9.91 -7.32 -15.31
CA ASN A 86 9.13 -8.25 -14.51
C ASN A 86 9.33 -7.97 -13.02
N GLN A 87 8.22 -7.84 -12.29
CA GLN A 87 8.16 -7.40 -10.89
C GLN A 87 7.53 -8.46 -9.96
N ASN A 88 7.36 -9.69 -10.43
CA ASN A 88 6.78 -10.79 -9.64
C ASN A 88 7.78 -11.51 -8.71
N ALA A 89 9.07 -11.19 -8.82
CA ALA A 89 10.14 -11.79 -8.02
C ALA A 89 10.61 -10.82 -6.91
N THR A 90 11.43 -11.31 -5.99
CA THR A 90 12.06 -10.47 -4.94
C THR A 90 13.01 -9.44 -5.52
N HIS A 91 13.51 -9.67 -6.74
CA HIS A 91 14.40 -8.78 -7.48
C HIS A 91 13.79 -8.46 -8.84
N PRO A 92 13.93 -7.22 -9.33
CA PRO A 92 13.41 -6.87 -10.64
C PRO A 92 14.22 -7.54 -11.75
N LYS A 93 13.51 -8.16 -12.69
CA LYS A 93 14.11 -8.77 -13.88
C LYS A 93 13.80 -7.90 -15.10
N LEU A 94 14.82 -7.20 -15.58
CA LEU A 94 14.79 -6.39 -16.79
C LEU A 94 14.84 -7.32 -18.00
N MET A 95 14.06 -6.99 -19.02
CA MET A 95 13.97 -7.72 -20.28
C MET A 95 13.88 -6.71 -21.42
N TRP A 96 14.58 -6.95 -22.50
CA TRP A 96 14.56 -6.12 -23.70
C TRP A 96 14.66 -6.98 -24.96
N GLN A 97 14.44 -6.37 -26.13
CA GLN A 97 14.64 -7.09 -27.39
C GLN A 97 16.12 -7.20 -27.76
N ASN A 98 16.48 -8.07 -28.69
CA ASN A 98 17.84 -8.09 -29.23
C ASN A 98 18.06 -6.91 -30.21
N TYR A 99 19.24 -6.29 -30.20
CA TYR A 99 19.58 -5.16 -31.11
C TYR A 99 20.48 -5.58 -32.29
N GLY A 100 20.71 -6.88 -32.47
CA GLY A 100 21.52 -7.44 -33.54
C GLY A 100 22.76 -8.17 -33.03
N THR A 101 23.93 -7.90 -33.62
CA THR A 101 25.19 -8.61 -33.31
C THR A 101 26.26 -7.64 -32.82
N GLY A 102 27.21 -8.16 -32.05
CA GLY A 102 28.28 -7.39 -31.43
C GLY A 102 27.79 -6.46 -30.32
N ASN A 103 26.77 -6.85 -29.56
CA ASN A 103 26.12 -5.94 -28.62
C ASN A 103 26.89 -5.81 -27.30
N ARG A 104 26.89 -4.59 -26.76
CA ARG A 104 27.18 -4.28 -25.35
C ARG A 104 26.00 -3.54 -24.74
N TYR A 105 25.32 -4.17 -23.80
CA TYR A 105 24.22 -3.56 -23.06
C TYR A 105 24.74 -2.98 -21.76
N LYS A 106 24.63 -1.67 -21.59
CA LYS A 106 25.00 -0.94 -20.38
C LYS A 106 23.72 -0.59 -19.62
N ILE A 107 23.56 -1.18 -18.44
CA ILE A 107 22.33 -1.08 -17.66
C ILE A 107 22.53 -0.02 -16.60
N TYR A 108 21.63 0.97 -16.60
CA TYR A 108 21.65 2.09 -15.68
C TYR A 108 20.47 1.99 -14.71
N ARG A 109 20.73 2.30 -13.44
CA ARG A 109 19.72 2.34 -12.39
C ARG A 109 19.77 3.66 -11.64
N GLN A 110 18.60 4.22 -11.38
CA GLN A 110 18.37 5.29 -10.42
C GLN A 110 17.60 4.71 -9.23
N LYS A 111 18.25 4.65 -8.06
CA LYS A 111 17.68 4.13 -6.81
C LYS A 111 18.33 4.88 -5.65
N ASP A 112 17.53 5.47 -4.78
CA ASP A 112 17.97 6.27 -3.62
C ASP A 112 18.98 7.40 -3.98
N ASN A 113 19.05 7.77 -5.25
CA ASN A 113 20.02 8.71 -5.81
C ASN A 113 19.34 9.50 -6.94
N PRO A 114 19.55 10.83 -7.03
CA PRO A 114 19.00 11.62 -8.14
C PRO A 114 19.59 11.25 -9.51
N TYR A 115 20.74 10.59 -9.57
CA TYR A 115 21.43 10.24 -10.80
C TYR A 115 21.38 8.74 -11.12
N TYR A 116 21.42 8.43 -12.40
CA TYR A 116 21.56 7.07 -12.90
C TYR A 116 23.01 6.58 -12.78
N GLN A 117 23.18 5.39 -12.24
CA GLN A 117 24.45 4.72 -12.06
C GLN A 117 24.53 3.50 -12.98
N LEU A 118 25.69 3.27 -13.61
CA LEU A 118 25.95 2.04 -14.36
C LEU A 118 26.06 0.87 -13.37
N ILE A 119 25.17 -0.12 -13.49
CA ILE A 119 25.14 -1.28 -12.58
C ILE A 119 25.64 -2.56 -13.24
N ALA A 120 25.57 -2.66 -14.57
CA ALA A 120 26.06 -3.83 -15.30
C ALA A 120 26.43 -3.48 -16.74
N THR A 121 27.35 -4.28 -17.30
CA THR A 121 27.65 -4.29 -18.74
C THR A 121 27.61 -5.74 -19.22
N ILE A 122 26.71 -6.05 -20.14
CA ILE A 122 26.55 -7.38 -20.73
C ILE A 122 27.08 -7.35 -22.15
N HIS A 123 28.00 -8.26 -22.47
CA HIS A 123 28.48 -8.47 -23.83
C HIS A 123 27.91 -9.78 -24.36
N SER A 124 26.84 -9.69 -25.16
CA SER A 124 26.14 -10.87 -25.68
C SER A 124 25.26 -10.52 -26.87
N ASP A 125 25.18 -11.45 -27.81
CA ASP A 125 24.28 -11.38 -28.96
C ASP A 125 22.97 -12.15 -28.73
N THR A 126 22.75 -12.70 -27.54
CA THR A 126 21.57 -13.52 -27.24
C THR A 126 20.95 -13.21 -25.88
N ILE A 127 21.74 -12.75 -24.90
CA ILE A 127 21.25 -12.39 -23.58
C ILE A 127 20.59 -11.02 -23.65
N THR A 128 19.27 -10.99 -23.45
CA THR A 128 18.46 -9.78 -23.41
C THR A 128 17.69 -9.63 -22.10
N THR A 129 18.23 -10.20 -21.02
CA THR A 129 17.65 -10.09 -19.68
C THR A 129 18.74 -9.82 -18.64
N TYR A 130 18.35 -9.18 -17.54
CA TYR A 130 19.21 -8.92 -16.39
C TYR A 130 18.38 -8.84 -15.11
N GLU A 131 18.84 -9.48 -14.05
CA GLU A 131 18.21 -9.43 -12.72
C GLU A 131 19.04 -8.54 -11.80
N ASP A 132 18.45 -7.48 -11.26
CA ASP A 132 19.13 -6.60 -10.30
C ASP A 132 18.97 -7.11 -8.86
N ILE A 133 19.87 -8.00 -8.46
CA ILE A 133 19.89 -8.61 -7.12
C ILE A 133 20.12 -7.60 -5.98
N TYR A 134 20.54 -6.37 -6.29
CA TYR A 134 20.75 -5.32 -5.27
C TYR A 134 19.52 -4.44 -5.04
N THR A 135 18.47 -4.61 -5.85
CA THR A 135 17.17 -3.98 -5.63
C THR A 135 16.21 -5.02 -5.11
N ILE A 136 15.61 -4.75 -3.95
CA ILE A 136 14.63 -5.64 -3.33
C ILE A 136 13.24 -5.07 -3.56
N ILE A 137 12.39 -5.86 -4.23
CA ILE A 137 10.94 -5.63 -4.29
C ILE A 137 10.37 -6.15 -2.97
N ALA A 138 10.46 -5.31 -1.92
CA ALA A 138 10.04 -5.70 -0.59
C ALA A 138 8.52 -5.59 -0.42
N PHE A 139 7.93 -6.65 0.15
CA PHE A 139 6.62 -6.55 0.79
C PHE A 139 6.79 -5.88 2.16
N GLY A 140 5.97 -4.89 2.43
CA GLY A 140 5.91 -4.24 3.74
C GLY A 140 4.94 -3.08 3.66
N LEU A 141 4.61 -2.43 4.77
CA LEU A 141 3.72 -1.27 4.79
C LEU A 141 4.40 -0.04 4.12
N PRO A 142 3.76 0.61 3.14
CA PRO A 142 4.05 1.99 2.78
C PRO A 142 2.76 2.83 2.77
N GLN A 143 2.91 4.14 2.90
CA GLN A 143 1.77 5.08 2.96
C GLN A 143 1.15 5.34 1.56
N MET A 144 1.78 4.93 0.45
CA MET A 144 1.40 5.18 -0.97
C MET A 144 2.04 4.14 -1.96
N ILE A 145 1.60 4.11 -3.23
CA ILE A 145 2.34 3.46 -4.34
C ILE A 145 3.63 4.28 -4.61
N GLU A 146 4.78 3.63 -4.52
CA GLU A 146 6.09 4.29 -4.68
C GLU A 146 6.92 3.60 -5.76
N THR A 147 7.54 4.38 -6.65
CA THR A 147 8.58 3.90 -7.55
C THR A 147 9.88 3.78 -6.77
N ILE A 148 10.39 2.56 -6.61
CA ILE A 148 11.58 2.28 -5.79
C ILE A 148 12.89 2.31 -6.60
N ALA A 149 12.80 2.14 -7.92
CA ALA A 149 13.94 2.24 -8.82
C ALA A 149 13.48 2.48 -10.26
N ASN A 150 14.25 3.26 -11.02
CA ASN A 150 14.09 3.42 -12.46
C ASN A 150 15.31 2.86 -13.21
N TYR A 151 15.07 2.35 -14.41
CA TYR A 151 16.11 1.74 -15.24
C TYR A 151 16.00 2.22 -16.69
N TYR A 152 17.15 2.31 -17.36
CA TYR A 152 17.23 2.34 -18.81
C TYR A 152 18.48 1.58 -19.27
N ILE A 153 18.52 1.21 -20.54
CA ILE A 153 19.64 0.50 -21.15
C ILE A 153 20.18 1.30 -22.33
N ILE A 154 21.51 1.41 -22.41
CA ILE A 154 22.20 1.85 -23.61
C ILE A 154 22.76 0.62 -24.30
N VAL A 155 22.48 0.48 -25.59
CA VAL A 155 23.17 -0.49 -26.44
C VAL A 155 24.30 0.19 -27.20
N GLU A 156 25.45 -0.46 -27.24
CA GLU A 156 26.55 -0.16 -28.14
C GLU A 156 26.78 -1.41 -29.01
N ALA A 157 26.33 -1.37 -30.26
CA ALA A 157 26.42 -2.49 -31.19
C ALA A 157 27.44 -2.20 -32.30
N TYR A 158 28.41 -3.08 -32.46
CA TYR A 158 29.42 -2.96 -33.51
C TYR A 158 28.93 -3.61 -34.80
N LYS A 159 28.46 -2.79 -35.73
CA LYS A 159 28.25 -3.23 -37.12
C LYS A 159 29.59 -3.14 -37.85
N ARG A 160 29.81 -4.01 -38.85
CA ARG A 160 31.09 -4.24 -39.55
C ARG A 160 32.00 -3.01 -39.75
N ILE A 161 31.46 -1.80 -39.92
CA ILE A 161 32.20 -0.57 -40.22
C ILE A 161 31.78 0.64 -39.38
N TRP A 162 30.83 0.52 -38.44
CA TRP A 162 30.38 1.62 -37.56
C TRP A 162 29.74 1.10 -36.26
N MET A 163 29.75 1.94 -35.23
CA MET A 163 29.10 1.64 -33.95
C MET A 163 27.72 2.30 -33.91
N ALA A 164 26.67 1.50 -33.73
CA ALA A 164 25.34 1.99 -33.42
C ALA A 164 25.21 2.16 -31.91
N LYS A 165 24.65 3.28 -31.48
CA LYS A 165 24.38 3.56 -30.07
C LYS A 165 22.94 4.05 -29.92
N ASP A 166 22.20 3.42 -29.02
CA ASP A 166 20.78 3.71 -28.83
C ASP A 166 20.35 3.51 -27.37
N THR A 167 19.24 4.11 -26.96
CA THR A 167 18.76 4.12 -25.56
C THR A 167 17.31 3.66 -25.50
N THR A 168 16.99 2.80 -24.53
CA THR A 168 15.61 2.33 -24.28
C THR A 168 14.78 3.40 -23.57
N ASN A 169 13.49 3.10 -23.38
CA ASN A 169 12.63 3.81 -22.45
C ASN A 169 13.16 3.69 -21.01
N ILE A 170 12.65 4.57 -20.16
CA ILE A 170 12.78 4.45 -18.71
C ILE A 170 11.65 3.56 -18.19
N ALA A 171 12.01 2.49 -17.51
CA ALA A 171 11.06 1.59 -16.85
C ALA A 171 11.27 1.63 -15.33
N GLY A 172 10.18 1.87 -14.60
CA GLY A 172 10.16 1.95 -13.14
C GLY A 172 9.64 0.66 -12.51
N VAL A 173 10.24 0.29 -11.39
CA VAL A 173 9.73 -0.78 -10.51
C VAL A 173 8.95 -0.11 -9.39
N THR A 174 7.71 -0.53 -9.21
CA THR A 174 6.82 0.01 -8.19
C THR A 174 6.57 -0.99 -7.09
N ARG A 175 6.39 -0.46 -5.89
CA ARG A 175 5.93 -1.20 -4.72
C ARG A 175 4.44 -0.92 -4.54
N THR A 176 3.61 -1.95 -4.72
CA THR A 176 2.15 -1.89 -4.45
C THR A 176 1.83 -2.73 -3.22
N VAL A 177 0.83 -2.29 -2.45
CA VAL A 177 0.38 -2.98 -1.24
C VAL A 177 -0.55 -4.12 -1.63
N ALA A 178 -0.35 -5.32 -1.06
CA ALA A 178 -1.40 -6.33 -1.01
C ALA A 178 -2.58 -5.69 -0.27
N ASN A 179 -3.76 -5.61 -0.90
CA ASN A 179 -4.99 -4.99 -0.40
C ASN A 179 -4.81 -4.37 0.98
N ILE A 180 -4.64 -3.05 1.04
CA ILE A 180 -5.07 -2.36 2.25
C ILE A 180 -6.58 -2.62 2.27
N GLU A 181 -7.01 -3.77 2.82
CA GLU A 181 -8.21 -3.78 3.62
C GLU A 181 -7.99 -2.58 4.51
N LYS A 182 -8.81 -1.57 4.31
CA LYS A 182 -8.85 -0.39 5.14
C LYS A 182 -9.08 -0.94 6.54
N ALA A 183 -7.99 -1.25 7.25
CA ALA A 183 -7.96 -1.26 8.68
C ALA A 183 -8.48 0.13 8.97
N ALA A 184 -9.75 0.19 9.36
CA ALA A 184 -10.39 1.44 9.69
C ALA A 184 -9.37 2.14 10.56
N ALA A 185 -8.86 3.29 10.10
CA ALA A 185 -8.11 4.16 10.96
C ALA A 185 -8.97 4.24 12.21
N THR A 186 -8.48 3.66 13.30
CA THR A 186 -9.06 3.94 14.59
C THR A 186 -8.72 5.40 14.71
N SER A 187 -9.64 6.27 14.31
CA SER A 187 -9.55 7.68 14.62
C SER A 187 -9.36 7.65 16.13
N GLU A 188 -8.12 7.85 16.60
CA GLU A 188 -7.91 8.25 17.96
C GLU A 188 -8.81 9.46 18.09
N THR A 189 -9.94 9.26 18.75
CA THR A 189 -10.92 10.30 18.92
C THR A 189 -10.20 11.28 19.82
N ILE A 190 -9.62 12.33 19.24
CA ILE A 190 -8.93 13.35 20.01
C ILE A 190 -10.01 13.95 20.89
N ILE A 191 -9.96 13.62 22.18
CA ILE A 191 -10.86 14.17 23.18
C ILE A 191 -10.32 15.56 23.47
N THR A 192 -10.97 16.58 22.94
CA THR A 192 -10.51 17.96 23.09
C THR A 192 -10.99 18.62 24.38
N GLU A 193 -11.90 17.98 25.12
CA GLU A 193 -12.58 18.59 26.28
C GLU A 193 -12.66 17.64 27.47
N TYR A 194 -12.50 18.18 28.68
CA TYR A 194 -12.82 17.46 29.91
C TYR A 194 -14.33 17.45 30.14
N ASN A 195 -14.89 16.32 30.53
CA ASN A 195 -16.32 16.23 30.87
C ASN A 195 -16.58 15.21 31.96
N LEU A 196 -17.45 15.56 32.90
CA LEU A 196 -18.11 14.65 33.83
C LEU A 196 -19.59 14.54 33.43
N LEU A 197 -20.02 13.34 33.06
CA LEU A 197 -21.39 13.05 32.66
C LEU A 197 -22.26 12.76 33.89
N GLN A 198 -23.57 12.88 33.71
CA GLN A 198 -24.54 12.40 34.68
C GLN A 198 -24.39 10.89 34.85
N ASN A 199 -24.35 10.41 36.09
CA ASN A 199 -24.36 8.99 36.41
C ASN A 199 -25.62 8.33 35.85
N TYR A 200 -25.51 7.08 35.37
CA TYR A 200 -26.64 6.30 34.90
C TYR A 200 -26.63 4.89 35.52
N PRO A 201 -27.78 4.41 36.02
CA PRO A 201 -29.06 5.12 36.15
C PRO A 201 -29.00 6.29 37.16
N ASN A 202 -29.89 7.28 37.03
CA ASN A 202 -30.14 8.29 38.07
C ASN A 202 -31.63 8.67 38.03
N PRO A 203 -32.45 8.35 39.05
CA PRO A 203 -32.06 7.74 40.33
C PRO A 203 -31.55 6.29 40.21
N PHE A 204 -30.75 5.81 41.18
CA PHE A 204 -30.11 4.48 41.13
C PHE A 204 -30.38 3.64 42.40
N ASN A 205 -30.23 2.30 42.30
CA ASN A 205 -30.41 1.36 43.41
C ASN A 205 -29.52 0.10 43.27
N PRO A 206 -28.60 -0.18 44.22
CA PRO A 206 -27.70 0.78 44.85
C PRO A 206 -26.47 1.07 43.97
N VAL A 207 -26.46 0.57 42.72
CA VAL A 207 -25.31 0.65 41.81
C VAL A 207 -25.59 1.62 40.67
N THR A 208 -24.61 2.45 40.34
CA THR A 208 -24.63 3.34 39.16
C THR A 208 -23.27 3.37 38.48
N THR A 209 -23.25 3.74 37.20
CA THR A 209 -21.99 4.02 36.47
C THR A 209 -21.81 5.52 36.30
N ILE A 210 -20.59 6.00 36.54
CA ILE A 210 -20.17 7.39 36.31
C ILE A 210 -19.20 7.40 35.13
N HIS A 211 -19.51 8.18 34.10
CA HIS A 211 -18.64 8.37 32.95
C HIS A 211 -17.95 9.73 33.00
N TYR A 212 -16.65 9.75 32.69
CA TYR A 212 -15.89 10.98 32.54
C TYR A 212 -14.87 10.87 31.41
N GLN A 213 -14.40 12.02 30.91
CA GLN A 213 -13.41 12.10 29.84
C GLN A 213 -12.33 13.12 30.20
N LEU A 214 -11.10 12.82 29.78
CA LEU A 214 -9.91 13.64 29.99
C LEU A 214 -9.37 14.12 28.65
N ALA A 215 -9.14 15.43 28.51
CA ALA A 215 -8.57 16.00 27.30
C ALA A 215 -7.04 15.92 27.24
N ALA A 216 -6.39 15.63 28.37
CA ALA A 216 -4.95 15.38 28.46
C ALA A 216 -4.65 14.51 29.68
N ASP A 217 -3.45 13.93 29.70
CA ASP A 217 -2.91 13.16 30.82
C ASP A 217 -2.99 13.98 32.11
N SER A 218 -3.70 13.46 33.10
CA SER A 218 -4.04 14.20 34.33
C SER A 218 -4.06 13.27 35.53
N ARG A 219 -3.70 13.80 36.71
CA ARG A 219 -4.10 13.18 37.98
C ARG A 219 -5.59 13.41 38.18
N VAL A 220 -6.35 12.32 38.27
CA VAL A 220 -7.80 12.31 38.42
C VAL A 220 -8.16 12.02 39.86
N LEU A 221 -8.96 12.89 40.46
CA LEU A 221 -9.60 12.67 41.74
C LEU A 221 -11.12 12.70 41.55
N LEU A 222 -11.80 11.56 41.78
CA LEU A 222 -13.26 11.45 41.75
C LEU A 222 -13.76 11.05 43.14
N THR A 223 -14.47 11.97 43.78
CA THR A 223 -14.90 11.83 45.17
C THR A 223 -16.40 12.03 45.30
N VAL A 224 -17.06 11.22 46.12
CA VAL A 224 -18.47 11.31 46.48
C VAL A 224 -18.62 11.99 47.84
N TYR A 225 -19.57 12.91 47.93
CA TYR A 225 -19.92 13.67 49.12
C TYR A 225 -21.41 13.54 49.42
N ASP A 226 -21.78 13.66 50.70
CA ASP A 226 -23.17 13.86 51.10
C ASP A 226 -23.61 15.33 50.94
N ILE A 227 -24.85 15.64 51.34
CA ILE A 227 -25.41 17.00 51.26
C ILE A 227 -24.78 18.00 52.25
N LEU A 228 -24.11 17.51 53.29
CA LEU A 228 -23.41 18.32 54.29
C LEU A 228 -21.99 18.65 53.82
N GLY A 229 -21.50 17.97 52.79
CA GLY A 229 -20.17 18.12 52.22
C GLY A 229 -19.15 17.14 52.79
N ASP A 230 -19.60 16.15 53.57
CA ASP A 230 -18.72 15.11 54.09
C ASP A 230 -18.34 14.13 52.99
N GLU A 231 -17.05 13.79 52.90
CA GLU A 231 -16.54 12.79 51.97
C GLU A 231 -16.99 11.39 52.39
N VAL A 232 -17.76 10.72 51.53
CA VAL A 232 -18.29 9.37 51.81
C VAL A 232 -17.58 8.27 51.02
N ALA A 233 -16.93 8.60 49.91
CA ALA A 233 -16.11 7.66 49.13
C ALA A 233 -15.16 8.38 48.17
N VAL A 234 -13.95 7.82 47.99
CA VAL A 234 -13.05 8.16 46.88
C VAL A 234 -13.11 7.03 45.86
N LEU A 235 -13.53 7.34 44.64
CA LEU A 235 -13.69 6.36 43.56
C LEU A 235 -12.45 6.23 42.69
N VAL A 236 -11.68 7.32 42.55
CA VAL A 236 -10.46 7.39 41.74
C VAL A 236 -9.51 8.40 42.38
N ASP A 237 -8.24 8.04 42.58
CA ASP A 237 -7.12 8.95 42.88
C ASP A 237 -5.83 8.42 42.22
N GLU A 238 -5.68 8.65 40.92
CA GLU A 238 -4.50 8.19 40.16
C GLU A 238 -4.23 9.04 38.91
N VAL A 239 -3.05 8.87 38.31
CA VAL A 239 -2.71 9.49 37.02
C VAL A 239 -3.28 8.64 35.89
N LYS A 240 -4.09 9.24 35.02
CA LYS A 240 -4.69 8.59 33.85
C LYS A 240 -4.32 9.34 32.57
N PRO A 241 -4.07 8.61 31.46
CA PRO A 241 -3.84 9.23 30.15
C PRO A 241 -5.11 9.89 29.60
N MET A 242 -4.99 10.70 28.55
CA MET A 242 -6.14 11.18 27.77
C MET A 242 -7.07 10.02 27.38
N GLY A 243 -8.37 10.15 27.61
CA GLY A 243 -9.30 9.05 27.36
C GLY A 243 -10.71 9.25 27.92
N LYS A 244 -11.60 8.32 27.57
CA LYS A 244 -12.91 8.16 28.21
C LYS A 244 -12.82 7.04 29.24
N TYR A 245 -13.45 7.25 30.39
CA TYR A 245 -13.41 6.36 31.52
C TYR A 245 -14.80 6.15 32.09
N GLU A 246 -15.01 4.97 32.65
CA GLU A 246 -16.19 4.65 33.43
C GLU A 246 -15.79 4.01 34.74
N ILE A 247 -16.56 4.28 35.78
CA ILE A 247 -16.39 3.67 37.09
C ILE A 247 -17.77 3.32 37.65
N THR A 248 -17.86 2.11 38.19
CA THR A 248 -19.07 1.65 38.89
C THR A 248 -18.99 2.08 40.35
N PHE A 249 -20.04 2.70 40.84
CA PHE A 249 -20.22 3.06 42.24
C PHE A 249 -21.32 2.22 42.87
N ASP A 250 -20.97 1.46 43.91
CA ASP A 250 -21.89 0.70 44.75
C ASP A 250 -22.11 1.45 46.07
N ALA A 251 -23.33 1.92 46.29
CA ALA A 251 -23.74 2.69 47.45
C ALA A 251 -24.55 1.85 48.47
N SER A 252 -24.40 0.52 48.48
CA SER A 252 -25.16 -0.39 49.34
C SER A 252 -25.07 -0.07 50.84
N THR A 253 -23.95 0.52 51.27
CA THR A 253 -23.67 0.95 52.64
C THR A 253 -24.20 2.34 52.99
N LEU A 254 -24.71 3.09 52.01
CA LEU A 254 -25.23 4.45 52.17
C LEU A 254 -26.77 4.46 52.33
N SER A 255 -27.28 5.52 52.94
CA SER A 255 -28.72 5.75 53.12
C SER A 255 -29.35 6.34 51.86
N SER A 256 -30.63 6.07 51.60
CA SER A 256 -31.37 6.73 50.51
C SER A 256 -31.29 8.25 50.65
N GLY A 257 -30.97 8.95 49.56
CA GLY A 257 -30.74 10.39 49.63
C GLY A 257 -30.02 10.95 48.42
N MET A 258 -29.85 12.28 48.45
CA MET A 258 -29.07 12.99 47.45
C MET A 258 -27.59 12.98 47.83
N TYR A 259 -26.74 12.75 46.84
CA TYR A 259 -25.28 12.81 46.96
C TYR A 259 -24.70 13.67 45.86
N LEU A 260 -23.52 14.22 46.09
CA LEU A 260 -22.73 14.94 45.11
C LEU A 260 -21.49 14.13 44.76
N TYR A 261 -21.01 14.24 43.54
CA TYR A 261 -19.70 13.72 43.16
C TYR A 261 -18.93 14.78 42.38
N LYS A 262 -17.64 14.88 42.69
CA LYS A 262 -16.73 15.88 42.14
C LYS A 262 -15.60 15.19 41.41
N LEU A 263 -15.39 15.55 40.15
CA LEU A 263 -14.20 15.20 39.39
C LEU A 263 -13.24 16.38 39.39
N THR A 264 -12.00 16.16 39.79
CA THR A 264 -10.89 17.10 39.61
C THR A 264 -9.83 16.45 38.72
N ALA A 265 -9.44 17.10 37.64
CA ALA A 265 -8.42 16.65 36.70
C ALA A 265 -7.64 17.85 36.16
N GLY A 266 -6.40 18.06 36.63
CA GLY A 266 -5.63 19.27 36.35
C GLY A 266 -6.38 20.53 36.79
N ASN A 267 -6.64 21.45 35.85
CA ASN A 267 -7.42 22.67 36.10
C ASN A 267 -8.94 22.49 35.96
N TYR A 268 -9.40 21.31 35.56
CA TYR A 268 -10.82 21.02 35.42
C TYR A 268 -11.39 20.56 36.76
N THR A 269 -12.53 21.15 37.15
CA THR A 269 -13.35 20.64 38.25
C THR A 269 -14.82 20.72 37.87
N LYS A 270 -15.55 19.62 38.02
CA LYS A 270 -17.00 19.57 37.80
C LYS A 270 -17.67 18.74 38.89
N ILE A 271 -18.81 19.24 39.35
CA ILE A 271 -19.65 18.61 40.37
C ILE A 271 -20.97 18.21 39.71
N GLN A 272 -21.47 17.04 40.05
CA GLN A 272 -22.78 16.54 39.64
C GLN A 272 -23.52 15.96 40.85
N LYS A 273 -24.84 15.90 40.75
CA LYS A 273 -25.72 15.33 41.79
C LYS A 273 -26.26 13.97 41.37
N MET A 274 -26.45 13.07 42.31
CA MET A 274 -27.10 11.77 42.12
C MET A 274 -28.11 11.48 43.23
N LEU A 275 -29.13 10.69 42.92
CA LEU A 275 -30.19 10.31 43.85
C LEU A 275 -30.20 8.79 44.04
N LEU A 276 -29.87 8.35 45.26
CA LEU A 276 -29.95 6.94 45.66
C LEU A 276 -31.36 6.63 46.15
N LEU A 277 -31.98 5.63 45.54
CA LEU A 277 -33.23 5.01 45.99
C LEU A 277 -32.90 3.61 46.50
N LYS A 278 -33.32 3.29 47.71
CA LYS A 278 -33.25 1.96 48.31
C LYS A 278 -34.64 1.44 48.56
#